data_AF-A0A3L6Q352-F1
#
_entry.id   AF-A0A3L6Q352-F1
#
_cell.length_a   1.000
_cell.length_b   1.000
_cell.length_c   1.000
_cell.angle_alpha   90.00
_cell.angle_beta   90.00
_cell.angle_gamma   90.00
#
_symmetry.space_group_name_H-M   'P 1'
#
loop_
_entity.id
_entity.type
_entity.pdbx_description
1 polymer ?
#
loop_
_entity_poly.entity_id
_entity_poly.type
_entity_poly.pdbx_seq_one_letter_code
_entity_poly.pdbx_strand_id
1 'polypeptide(L)'
;MAGGGDYGGDSNCRAALREAFGESSDSDSDAPSGVSSGAGGGGWRWEAVAGIRGLWLCAAFLSADEQARLLAAIQREGWFIDANNQAMRFGDLPSWAVELSTLIREAICLGDVNVGVGSEMTNEDEDACPLPSDLLWREPLFDQMIANRYNPGEGICAHVDLMRFDDGIAIVSLESACVMHFSQAEPTGTASDNLHLKKGDGEPTKIPVYLNPGSLVVMSGDARYLWKHEINRKPGVQQWDGRELEQHTRTSVTLRKLLASPN
;
A
#
# COMPACT_ATOMS: atom_id res chain seq x y z
N MET A 1 -47.01 -0.98 6.71
CA MET A 1 -46.38 -1.09 5.37
C MET A 1 -45.19 -0.14 5.39
N ALA A 2 -43.97 -0.59 5.66
CA ALA A 2 -43.03 -1.27 4.74
C ALA A 2 -42.90 -0.47 3.43
N GLY A 3 -41.75 -0.05 2.92
CA GLY A 3 -40.31 -0.06 3.24
C GLY A 3 -39.73 1.09 2.37
N GLY A 4 -38.45 1.36 2.22
CA GLY A 4 -37.19 0.74 2.57
C GLY A 4 -36.09 1.74 2.17
N GLY A 5 -34.93 1.66 2.83
CA GLY A 5 -33.81 2.58 2.65
C GLY A 5 -33.16 2.48 1.27
N ASP A 6 -32.67 3.62 0.80
CA ASP A 6 -31.92 3.77 -0.44
C ASP A 6 -30.43 3.58 -0.15
N TYR A 7 -29.89 2.41 -0.50
CA TYR A 7 -28.47 2.08 -0.52
C TYR A 7 -27.90 2.49 -1.89
N GLY A 8 -27.42 3.73 -2.01
CA GLY A 8 -26.97 4.31 -3.28
C GLY A 8 -25.48 4.67 -3.38
N GLY A 9 -24.62 4.16 -2.48
CA GLY A 9 -23.20 4.57 -2.42
C GLY A 9 -22.20 3.67 -3.16
N ASP A 10 -22.53 2.38 -3.33
CA ASP A 10 -21.57 1.33 -3.70
C ASP A 10 -21.29 1.22 -5.22
N SER A 11 -22.13 1.86 -6.05
CA SER A 11 -22.12 1.70 -7.52
C SER A 11 -21.33 2.76 -8.27
N ASN A 12 -21.12 3.94 -7.70
CA ASN A 12 -20.53 5.08 -8.42
C ASN A 12 -19.00 5.03 -8.51
N CYS A 13 -18.30 4.49 -7.51
CA CYS A 13 -16.82 4.53 -7.49
C CYS A 13 -16.18 3.40 -8.31
N ARG A 14 -16.81 2.22 -8.35
CA ARG A 14 -16.47 1.18 -9.33
C ARG A 14 -16.66 1.64 -10.78
N ALA A 15 -17.47 2.68 -11.03
CA ALA A 15 -17.61 3.28 -12.35
C ALA A 15 -16.41 4.16 -12.75
N ALA A 16 -15.72 4.80 -11.79
CA ALA A 16 -14.51 5.58 -12.08
C ALA A 16 -13.35 4.69 -12.60
N LEU A 17 -13.25 3.45 -12.08
CA LEU A 17 -12.36 2.43 -12.65
C LEU A 17 -12.88 1.83 -13.97
N ARG A 18 -14.17 1.95 -14.28
CA ARG A 18 -14.72 1.48 -15.57
C ARG A 18 -14.43 2.47 -16.70
N GLU A 19 -14.55 3.77 -16.44
CA GLU A 19 -14.28 4.80 -17.45
C GLU A 19 -12.79 4.89 -17.84
N ALA A 20 -11.88 4.60 -16.91
CA ALA A 20 -10.45 4.74 -17.16
C ALA A 20 -9.74 3.50 -17.71
N PHE A 21 -10.28 2.31 -17.44
CA PHE A 21 -9.64 1.04 -17.79
C PHE A 21 -10.38 0.23 -18.87
N GLY A 22 -11.46 0.77 -19.45
CA GLY A 22 -12.19 0.20 -20.59
C GLY A 22 -13.29 -0.79 -20.22
N GLU A 23 -14.36 -0.80 -21.03
CA GLU A 23 -15.51 -1.70 -20.86
C GLU A 23 -15.11 -3.16 -21.08
N SER A 24 -15.45 -4.04 -20.14
CA SER A 24 -15.52 -5.48 -20.41
C SER A 24 -16.63 -5.68 -21.45
N SER A 25 -16.26 -6.13 -22.64
CA SER A 25 -17.20 -6.57 -23.66
C SER A 25 -17.83 -7.88 -23.21
N ASP A 26 -18.96 -7.81 -22.51
CA ASP A 26 -19.80 -8.97 -22.25
C ASP A 26 -20.38 -9.46 -23.58
N SER A 27 -19.83 -10.53 -24.15
CA SER A 27 -20.46 -11.24 -25.26
C SER A 27 -21.50 -12.20 -24.69
N ASP A 28 -22.78 -11.87 -24.89
CA ASP A 28 -23.89 -12.78 -24.64
C ASP A 28 -23.68 -14.09 -25.43
N SER A 29 -23.45 -15.18 -24.71
CA SER A 29 -23.65 -16.52 -25.25
C SER A 29 -24.40 -17.37 -24.22
N ASP A 30 -25.65 -17.66 -24.55
CA ASP A 30 -26.57 -18.52 -23.82
C ASP A 30 -25.99 -19.93 -23.62
N ALA A 31 -25.72 -20.32 -22.36
CA ALA A 31 -25.69 -21.72 -21.93
C ALA A 31 -25.88 -21.85 -20.39
N PRO A 32 -26.52 -22.93 -19.89
CA PRO A 32 -27.23 -22.88 -18.62
C PRO A 32 -26.43 -23.34 -17.40
N SER A 33 -26.77 -22.72 -16.26
CA SER A 33 -26.72 -23.22 -14.88
C SER A 33 -25.41 -23.83 -14.36
N GLY A 34 -24.72 -23.05 -13.52
CA GLY A 34 -24.07 -23.60 -12.33
C GLY A 34 -22.60 -23.27 -12.15
N VAL A 35 -22.25 -22.00 -11.91
CA VAL A 35 -21.11 -21.63 -11.05
C VAL A 35 -21.46 -20.30 -10.38
N SER A 36 -21.32 -20.27 -9.05
CA SER A 36 -21.49 -19.08 -8.21
C SER A 36 -20.60 -17.95 -8.70
N SER A 37 -21.20 -16.90 -9.26
CA SER A 37 -20.55 -15.61 -9.54
C SER A 37 -20.15 -14.99 -8.19
N GLY A 38 -18.92 -15.24 -7.75
CA GLY A 38 -18.31 -14.59 -6.60
C GLY A 38 -17.97 -13.14 -6.95
N ALA A 39 -18.99 -12.29 -7.04
CA ALA A 39 -18.79 -10.84 -7.00
C ALA A 39 -18.17 -10.51 -5.64
N GLY A 40 -16.93 -10.00 -5.65
CA GLY A 40 -16.20 -9.59 -4.46
C GLY A 40 -16.94 -8.50 -3.69
N GLY A 41 -17.73 -8.94 -2.70
CA GLY A 41 -18.46 -8.11 -1.74
C GLY A 41 -17.87 -8.22 -0.33
N GLY A 42 -16.53 -8.19 -0.22
CA GLY A 42 -15.86 -7.99 1.06
C GLY A 42 -15.27 -6.59 1.08
N GLY A 43 -15.69 -5.75 2.03
CA GLY A 43 -15.12 -4.41 2.22
C GLY A 43 -13.62 -4.46 2.52
N TRP A 44 -12.93 -3.34 2.34
CA TRP A 44 -11.51 -3.22 2.70
C TRP A 44 -11.33 -3.41 4.20
N ARG A 45 -10.36 -4.24 4.59
CA ARG A 45 -9.98 -4.42 5.99
C ARG A 45 -8.58 -3.88 6.21
N TRP A 46 -8.45 -3.00 7.20
CA TRP A 46 -7.19 -2.42 7.62
C TRP A 46 -6.69 -3.08 8.89
N GLU A 47 -5.40 -3.38 8.89
CA GLU A 47 -4.70 -3.98 10.02
C GLU A 47 -3.49 -3.10 10.37
N ALA A 48 -3.44 -2.63 11.62
CA ALA A 48 -2.26 -1.96 12.14
C ALA A 48 -1.13 -2.99 12.30
N VAL A 49 0.06 -2.68 11.82
CA VAL A 49 1.21 -3.58 11.97
C VAL A 49 1.74 -3.46 13.39
N ALA A 50 1.59 -4.55 14.15
CA ALA A 50 2.03 -4.60 15.55
C ALA A 50 3.51 -4.22 15.69
N GLY A 51 3.78 -3.30 16.62
CA GLY A 51 5.14 -2.80 16.90
C GLY A 51 5.58 -1.61 16.04
N ILE A 52 4.76 -1.15 15.07
CA ILE A 52 5.08 0.02 14.23
C ILE A 52 3.87 0.96 14.18
N ARG A 53 3.91 2.03 14.98
CA ARG A 53 2.88 3.07 14.94
C ARG A 53 2.84 3.75 13.56
N GLY A 54 1.64 3.97 13.05
CA GLY A 54 1.42 4.60 11.75
C GLY A 54 1.70 3.71 10.53
N LEU A 55 1.94 2.39 10.72
CA LEU A 55 2.05 1.43 9.64
C LEU A 55 0.78 0.57 9.55
N TRP A 56 0.17 0.60 8.38
CA TRP A 56 -1.11 -0.06 8.12
C TRP A 56 -1.06 -0.91 6.86
N LEU A 57 -1.73 -2.07 6.89
CA LEU A 57 -1.84 -3.00 5.78
C LEU A 57 -3.32 -3.24 5.44
N CYS A 58 -3.64 -3.15 4.16
CA CYS A 58 -4.85 -3.72 3.59
C CYS A 58 -4.43 -4.85 2.63
N ALA A 59 -4.59 -6.10 3.05
CA ALA A 59 -4.12 -7.26 2.29
C ALA A 59 -4.92 -7.49 1.00
N ALA A 60 -6.22 -7.14 0.99
CA ALA A 60 -7.13 -7.32 -0.14
C ALA A 60 -7.60 -5.98 -0.70
N PHE A 61 -6.66 -5.08 -1.03
CA PHE A 61 -6.99 -3.74 -1.54
C PHE A 61 -7.49 -3.77 -2.99
N LEU A 62 -6.81 -4.51 -3.87
CA LEU A 62 -7.20 -4.70 -5.27
C LEU A 62 -7.64 -6.14 -5.54
N SER A 63 -8.79 -6.30 -6.20
CA SER A 63 -9.21 -7.55 -6.83
C SER A 63 -8.27 -7.96 -7.96
N ALA A 64 -8.34 -9.23 -8.37
CA ALA A 64 -7.52 -9.75 -9.47
C ALA A 64 -7.71 -8.95 -10.79
N ASP A 65 -8.95 -8.55 -11.09
CA ASP A 65 -9.24 -7.78 -12.30
C ASP A 65 -8.70 -6.34 -12.21
N GLU A 66 -8.76 -5.71 -11.03
CA GLU A 66 -8.16 -4.39 -10.81
C GLU A 66 -6.64 -4.44 -10.93
N GLN A 67 -6.01 -5.48 -10.39
CA GLN A 67 -4.58 -5.73 -10.54
C GLN A 67 -4.20 -5.88 -12.03
N ALA A 68 -4.96 -6.67 -12.80
CA ALA A 68 -4.72 -6.87 -14.22
C ALA A 68 -4.84 -5.56 -15.02
N ARG A 69 -5.86 -4.75 -14.74
CA ARG A 69 -6.08 -3.45 -15.39
C ARG A 69 -4.98 -2.44 -15.04
N LEU A 70 -4.56 -2.37 -13.78
CA LEU A 70 -3.46 -1.51 -13.35
C LEU A 70 -2.13 -1.94 -14.01
N LEU A 71 -1.85 -3.24 -14.07
CA LEU A 71 -0.67 -3.77 -14.78
C LEU A 71 -0.70 -3.43 -16.27
N ALA A 72 -1.84 -3.58 -16.94
CA ALA A 72 -1.98 -3.19 -18.35
C ALA A 72 -1.75 -1.68 -18.55
N ALA A 73 -2.22 -0.84 -17.64
CA ALA A 73 -1.95 0.59 -17.67
C ALA A 73 -0.45 0.89 -17.53
N ILE A 74 0.23 0.29 -16.55
CA ILE A 74 1.68 0.42 -16.36
C ILE A 74 2.46 -0.09 -17.59
N GLN A 75 2.02 -1.18 -18.22
CA GLN A 75 2.66 -1.73 -19.42
C GLN A 75 2.54 -0.79 -20.63
N ARG A 76 1.39 -0.14 -20.82
CA ARG A 76 1.18 0.84 -21.90
C ARG A 76 2.12 2.04 -21.82
N GLU A 77 2.59 2.37 -20.61
CA GLU A 77 3.55 3.44 -20.40
C GLU A 77 4.97 3.11 -20.92
N GLY A 78 5.28 1.83 -21.15
CA GLY A 78 6.56 1.39 -21.70
C GLY A 78 7.78 1.62 -20.80
N TRP A 79 7.60 1.83 -19.50
CA TRP A 79 8.69 2.21 -18.58
C TRP A 79 9.77 1.15 -18.38
N PHE A 80 9.41 -0.11 -18.55
CA PHE A 80 10.27 -1.23 -18.23
C PHE A 80 10.66 -2.06 -19.47
N ILE A 81 10.74 -1.41 -20.63
CA ILE A 81 11.12 -2.05 -21.91
C ILE A 81 12.63 -2.34 -21.95
N ASP A 82 13.44 -1.50 -21.31
CA ASP A 82 14.90 -1.65 -21.24
C ASP A 82 15.35 -2.21 -19.87
N ALA A 83 16.66 -2.15 -19.57
CA ALA A 83 17.23 -2.55 -18.27
C ALA A 83 16.77 -1.68 -17.08
N ASN A 84 15.85 -0.73 -17.30
CA ASN A 84 15.28 0.10 -16.25
C ASN A 84 14.24 -0.71 -15.46
N ASN A 85 14.47 -0.81 -14.16
CA ASN A 85 13.57 -1.48 -13.23
C ASN A 85 12.80 -0.48 -12.34
N GLN A 86 12.94 0.82 -12.61
CA GLN A 86 12.29 1.90 -11.88
C GLN A 86 11.87 3.02 -12.84
N ALA A 87 10.69 3.59 -12.61
CA ALA A 87 10.24 4.82 -13.23
C ALA A 87 9.65 5.77 -12.18
N MET A 88 10.08 7.03 -12.22
CA MET A 88 9.61 8.08 -11.32
C MET A 88 8.83 9.15 -12.07
N ARG A 89 7.78 9.69 -11.45
CA ARG A 89 7.00 10.83 -11.95
C ARG A 89 6.76 11.83 -10.80
N PHE A 90 6.67 13.10 -11.16
CA PHE A 90 6.49 14.23 -10.25
C PHE A 90 5.51 15.22 -10.87
N GLY A 91 4.68 15.88 -10.05
CA GLY A 91 3.66 16.81 -10.51
C GLY A 91 2.51 16.05 -11.17
N ASP A 92 2.31 16.27 -12.47
CA ASP A 92 1.22 15.67 -13.23
C ASP A 92 1.43 14.16 -13.39
N LEU A 93 0.70 13.38 -12.60
CA LEU A 93 0.74 11.92 -12.64
C LEU A 93 -0.16 11.39 -13.77
N PRO A 94 0.13 10.19 -14.33
CA PRO A 94 -0.77 9.51 -15.25
C PRO A 94 -2.18 9.35 -14.65
N SER A 95 -3.23 9.36 -15.48
CA SER A 95 -4.62 9.31 -14.99
C SER A 95 -4.89 8.10 -14.09
N TRP A 96 -4.38 6.93 -14.46
CA TRP A 96 -4.51 5.71 -13.67
C TRP A 96 -3.88 5.83 -12.28
N ALA A 97 -2.84 6.66 -12.11
CA ALA A 97 -2.20 6.90 -10.81
C ALA A 97 -3.03 7.87 -9.95
N VAL A 98 -3.69 8.86 -10.58
CA VAL A 98 -4.64 9.75 -9.92
C VAL A 98 -5.89 8.98 -9.47
N GLU A 99 -6.38 8.05 -10.29
CA GLU A 99 -7.46 7.14 -9.93
C GLU A 99 -7.07 6.18 -8.81
N LEU A 100 -5.85 5.63 -8.86
CA LEU A 100 -5.31 4.80 -7.78
C LEU A 100 -5.25 5.59 -6.46
N SER A 101 -4.82 6.86 -6.52
CA SER A 101 -4.86 7.78 -5.36
C SER A 101 -6.28 7.99 -4.83
N THR A 102 -7.27 8.08 -5.72
CA THR A 102 -8.69 8.23 -5.35
C THR A 102 -9.21 6.96 -4.67
N LEU A 103 -8.88 5.79 -5.22
CA LEU A 103 -9.24 4.49 -4.65
C LEU A 103 -8.60 4.24 -3.28
N ILE A 104 -7.34 4.68 -3.09
CA ILE A 104 -6.68 4.63 -1.78
C ILE A 104 -7.46 5.47 -0.75
N ARG A 105 -7.85 6.70 -1.12
CA ARG A 105 -8.64 7.57 -0.24
C ARG A 105 -9.97 6.91 0.14
N GLU A 106 -10.66 6.35 -0.85
CA GLU A 106 -11.92 5.62 -0.64
C GLU A 106 -11.72 4.42 0.29
N ALA A 107 -10.66 3.64 0.09
CA ALA A 107 -10.33 2.51 0.95
C ALA A 107 -10.08 2.90 2.40
N ILE A 108 -9.45 4.05 2.63
CA ILE A 108 -9.24 4.58 3.98
C ILE A 108 -10.57 5.06 4.59
N CYS A 109 -11.44 5.70 3.80
CA CYS A 109 -12.73 6.24 4.28
C CYS A 109 -13.79 5.16 4.56
N LEU A 110 -13.83 4.10 3.74
CA LEU A 110 -14.89 3.08 3.76
C LEU A 110 -14.42 1.74 4.35
N GLY A 111 -13.13 1.58 4.61
CA GLY A 111 -12.56 0.34 5.11
C GLY A 111 -12.80 0.14 6.60
N ASP A 112 -13.04 -1.11 6.99
CA ASP A 112 -13.14 -1.52 8.38
C ASP A 112 -11.75 -1.60 9.02
N VAL A 113 -11.60 -1.03 10.21
CA VAL A 113 -10.36 -1.11 11.00
C VAL A 113 -10.45 -2.30 11.96
N ASN A 114 -9.55 -3.27 11.80
CA ASN A 114 -9.47 -4.41 12.70
C ASN A 114 -8.53 -4.08 13.87
N VAL A 115 -9.07 -3.49 14.94
CA VAL A 115 -8.37 -3.34 16.22
C VAL A 115 -8.49 -4.67 16.97
N GLY A 116 -7.39 -5.39 17.15
CA GLY A 116 -7.38 -6.75 17.67
C GLY A 116 -8.19 -6.92 18.97
N VAL A 117 -9.08 -7.92 18.99
CA VAL A 117 -9.90 -8.32 20.15
C VAL A 117 -8.98 -8.91 21.24
N GLY A 118 -8.39 -8.07 22.10
CA GLY A 118 -7.55 -8.55 23.19
C GLY A 118 -6.66 -7.53 23.89
N SER A 119 -6.51 -6.30 23.35
CA SER A 119 -5.85 -5.21 24.05
C SER A 119 -6.91 -4.35 24.75
N GLU A 120 -6.71 -4.03 26.04
CA GLU A 120 -7.51 -3.02 26.70
C GLU A 120 -7.41 -1.72 25.88
N MET A 121 -8.52 -1.28 25.29
CA MET A 121 -8.57 -0.03 24.53
C MET A 121 -8.08 1.10 25.45
N THR A 122 -6.96 1.70 25.10
CA THR A 122 -6.57 2.98 25.69
C THR A 122 -7.23 4.09 24.87
N ASN A 123 -7.46 5.27 25.47
CA ASN A 123 -8.03 6.42 24.76
C ASN A 123 -7.16 6.91 23.56
N GLU A 124 -6.02 6.27 23.29
CA GLU A 124 -5.14 6.51 22.14
C GLU A 124 -5.57 5.71 20.89
N ASP A 125 -6.47 4.73 21.02
CA ASP A 125 -6.99 3.90 19.91
C ASP A 125 -8.24 4.49 19.21
N GLU A 126 -8.84 5.57 19.74
CA GLU A 126 -10.03 6.21 19.13
C GLU A 126 -9.74 6.93 17.81
N ASP A 127 -8.47 7.22 17.50
CA ASP A 127 -8.01 7.85 16.25
C ASP A 127 -7.32 6.87 15.28
N ALA A 128 -7.57 5.56 15.43
CA ALA A 128 -6.93 4.50 14.66
C ALA A 128 -7.37 4.50 13.17
N CYS A 129 -6.83 5.43 12.39
CA CYS A 129 -7.03 5.54 10.95
C CYS A 129 -5.71 5.23 10.21
N PRO A 130 -5.75 4.56 9.04
CA PRO A 130 -4.57 4.36 8.21
C PRO A 130 -3.80 5.63 7.86
N LEU A 131 -4.51 6.75 7.74
CA LEU A 131 -3.94 8.05 7.44
C LEU A 131 -4.68 9.17 8.20
N PRO A 132 -3.98 10.04 8.96
CA PRO A 132 -4.57 11.20 9.61
C PRO A 132 -5.41 12.07 8.67
N SER A 133 -6.48 12.71 9.20
CA SER A 133 -7.45 13.44 8.39
C SER A 133 -6.85 14.62 7.60
N ASP A 134 -5.92 15.36 8.20
CA ASP A 134 -5.20 16.46 7.53
C ASP A 134 -4.38 15.98 6.33
N LEU A 135 -3.80 14.78 6.43
CA LEU A 135 -3.10 14.14 5.31
C LEU A 135 -4.08 13.55 4.29
N LEU A 136 -5.17 12.92 4.74
CA LEU A 136 -6.17 12.26 3.89
C LEU A 136 -6.92 13.25 3.00
N TRP A 137 -7.15 14.47 3.48
CA TRP A 137 -7.93 15.51 2.78
C TRP A 137 -7.08 16.60 2.12
N ARG A 138 -5.75 16.46 2.11
CA ARG A 138 -4.87 17.38 1.38
C ARG A 138 -5.05 17.24 -0.13
N GLU A 139 -4.80 18.33 -0.87
CA GLU A 139 -4.87 18.33 -2.33
C GLU A 139 -3.56 18.83 -2.99
N PRO A 140 -3.04 18.11 -4.00
CA PRO A 140 -3.36 16.71 -4.28
C PRO A 140 -2.93 15.79 -3.13
N LEU A 141 -3.61 14.66 -2.93
CA LEU A 141 -3.25 13.66 -1.91
C LEU A 141 -1.82 13.14 -2.12
N PHE A 142 -1.49 12.86 -3.39
CA PHE A 142 -0.15 12.50 -3.85
C PHE A 142 0.15 13.24 -5.16
N ASP A 143 1.38 13.72 -5.33
CA ASP A 143 1.89 14.39 -6.54
C ASP A 143 3.22 13.79 -7.02
N GLN A 144 3.62 12.67 -6.42
CA GLN A 144 4.83 11.95 -6.77
C GLN A 144 4.54 10.47 -6.78
N MET A 145 5.08 9.76 -7.78
CA MET A 145 5.03 8.31 -7.79
C MET A 145 6.33 7.66 -8.26
N ILE A 146 6.55 6.44 -7.78
CA ILE A 146 7.57 5.53 -8.29
C ILE A 146 6.91 4.19 -8.62
N ALA A 147 7.10 3.71 -9.85
CA ALA A 147 6.84 2.32 -10.20
C ALA A 147 8.17 1.55 -10.18
N ASN A 148 8.25 0.48 -9.41
CA ASN A 148 9.42 -0.42 -9.34
C ASN A 148 9.03 -1.81 -9.84
N ARG A 149 9.90 -2.45 -10.62
CA ARG A 149 9.82 -3.85 -11.02
C ARG A 149 11.02 -4.60 -10.45
N TYR A 150 10.80 -5.72 -9.79
CA TYR A 150 11.84 -6.56 -9.20
C TYR A 150 11.77 -7.95 -9.80
N ASN A 151 12.89 -8.46 -10.31
CA ASN A 151 13.04 -9.87 -10.65
C ASN A 151 13.35 -10.69 -9.38
N PRO A 152 13.22 -12.04 -9.43
CA PRO A 152 13.60 -12.89 -8.30
C PRO A 152 15.04 -12.62 -7.81
N GLY A 153 15.19 -12.40 -6.49
CA GLY A 153 16.46 -12.05 -5.86
C GLY A 153 16.82 -10.55 -5.90
N GLU A 154 16.07 -9.72 -6.61
CA GLU A 154 16.18 -8.26 -6.53
C GLU A 154 15.38 -7.72 -5.33
N GLY A 155 15.79 -6.55 -4.85
CA GLY A 155 15.13 -5.88 -3.73
C GLY A 155 15.67 -4.46 -3.56
N ILE A 156 15.40 -3.87 -2.40
CA ILE A 156 15.83 -2.50 -2.07
C ILE A 156 16.49 -2.49 -0.69
N CYS A 157 17.59 -1.76 -0.55
CA CYS A 157 18.30 -1.63 0.74
C CYS A 157 17.44 -0.93 1.78
N ALA A 158 17.71 -1.21 3.06
CA ALA A 158 17.14 -0.46 4.18
C ALA A 158 17.35 1.05 4.02
N HIS A 159 16.25 1.78 3.94
CA HIS A 159 16.24 3.23 3.85
C HIS A 159 14.98 3.81 4.50
N VAL A 160 15.06 5.09 4.87
CA VAL A 160 13.89 5.93 5.12
C VAL A 160 13.68 6.74 3.84
N ASP A 161 12.43 6.94 3.44
CA ASP A 161 12.11 7.78 2.29
C ASP A 161 12.62 9.22 2.50
N LEU A 162 13.04 9.84 1.39
CA LEU A 162 13.67 11.15 1.43
C LEU A 162 12.83 12.18 2.20
N MET A 163 13.47 13.02 2.99
CA MET A 163 12.81 14.08 3.78
C MET A 163 12.16 15.18 2.91
N ARG A 164 12.28 15.10 1.58
CA ARG A 164 11.56 15.96 0.64
C ARG A 164 10.13 15.48 0.38
N PHE A 165 9.82 14.25 0.74
CA PHE A 165 8.45 13.74 0.71
C PHE A 165 7.77 14.08 2.02
N ASP A 166 6.56 14.61 1.94
CA ASP A 166 5.70 14.89 3.07
C ASP A 166 5.27 13.59 3.77
N ASP A 167 4.55 13.70 4.88
CA ASP A 167 3.99 12.53 5.57
C ASP A 167 2.91 11.84 4.72
N GLY A 168 2.61 10.57 5.00
CA GLY A 168 1.65 9.78 4.25
C GLY A 168 2.23 9.25 2.94
N ILE A 169 2.60 7.97 2.96
CA ILE A 169 3.14 7.22 1.82
C ILE A 169 2.27 5.98 1.61
N ALA A 170 1.90 5.71 0.36
CA ALA A 170 1.12 4.54 -0.01
C ALA A 170 1.90 3.64 -0.97
N ILE A 171 1.90 2.32 -0.73
CA ILE A 171 2.62 1.33 -1.54
C ILE A 171 1.64 0.23 -1.93
N VAL A 172 1.37 0.09 -3.23
CA VAL A 172 0.57 -0.99 -3.81
C VAL A 172 1.49 -2.06 -4.39
N SER A 173 1.25 -3.32 -4.03
CA SER A 173 2.03 -4.47 -4.53
C SER A 173 1.26 -5.26 -5.59
N LEU A 174 1.94 -5.69 -6.65
CA LEU A 174 1.37 -6.40 -7.79
C LEU A 174 2.25 -7.61 -8.18
N GLU A 175 1.67 -8.56 -8.91
CA GLU A 175 2.31 -9.76 -9.46
C GLU A 175 2.77 -10.78 -8.41
N SER A 176 3.94 -10.61 -7.80
CA SER A 176 4.52 -11.57 -6.83
C SER A 176 4.48 -11.03 -5.41
N ALA A 177 4.26 -11.93 -4.45
CA ALA A 177 4.39 -11.59 -3.03
C ALA A 177 5.85 -11.32 -2.63
N CYS A 178 6.05 -10.55 -1.56
CA CYS A 178 7.35 -10.40 -0.91
C CYS A 178 7.22 -10.12 0.59
N VAL A 179 8.35 -10.18 1.31
CA VAL A 179 8.45 -9.74 2.71
C VAL A 179 9.22 -8.44 2.76
N MET A 180 8.53 -7.35 3.12
CA MET A 180 9.16 -6.07 3.44
C MET A 180 9.53 -6.06 4.92
N HIS A 181 10.79 -5.75 5.22
CA HIS A 181 11.28 -5.70 6.60
C HIS A 181 11.39 -4.26 7.06
N PHE A 182 10.85 -3.99 8.24
CA PHE A 182 10.95 -2.70 8.90
C PHE A 182 11.91 -2.80 10.09
N SER A 183 12.80 -1.81 10.23
CA SER A 183 13.72 -1.70 11.36
C SER A 183 13.82 -0.25 11.81
N GLN A 184 14.00 -0.01 13.11
CA GLN A 184 14.11 1.35 13.62
C GLN A 184 15.35 2.05 13.04
N ALA A 185 15.19 3.30 12.62
CA ALA A 185 16.31 4.14 12.23
C ALA A 185 17.12 4.51 13.48
N GLU A 186 18.46 4.44 13.40
CA GLU A 186 19.32 4.94 14.47
C GLU A 186 19.06 6.43 14.68
N PRO A 187 18.97 6.92 15.94
CA PRO A 187 18.83 8.35 16.19
C PRO A 187 19.99 9.10 15.54
N THR A 188 19.69 10.00 14.60
CA THR A 188 20.70 10.92 14.08
C THR A 188 21.07 11.88 15.20
N GLY A 189 22.22 11.62 15.83
CA GLY A 189 22.66 12.32 17.01
C GLY A 189 22.89 13.82 16.78
N THR A 190 21.94 14.65 17.19
CA THR A 190 22.15 16.03 17.65
C THR A 190 21.06 16.42 18.66
N ALA A 191 21.12 15.86 19.85
CA ALA A 191 20.75 16.49 21.12
C ALA A 191 21.08 15.49 22.22
N SER A 192 22.07 15.82 23.04
CA SER A 192 22.12 15.26 24.39
C SER A 192 20.85 15.72 25.09
N ASP A 193 19.88 14.84 25.22
CA ASP A 193 19.09 14.77 26.44
C ASP A 193 18.66 13.33 26.71
N ASN A 194 18.80 12.98 27.97
CA ASN A 194 18.84 11.63 28.48
C ASN A 194 17.54 10.84 28.20
N LEU A 195 17.62 9.83 27.34
CA LEU A 195 16.96 8.57 27.63
C LEU A 195 17.89 7.41 27.28
N HIS A 196 18.50 6.85 28.32
CA HIS A 196 19.14 5.54 28.29
C HIS A 196 18.08 4.48 27.94
N LEU A 197 17.74 4.33 26.67
CA LEU A 197 17.27 3.05 26.17
C LEU A 197 18.52 2.18 26.06
N LYS A 198 18.69 1.31 27.06
CA LYS A 198 19.69 0.25 27.09
C LYS A 198 19.79 -0.37 25.69
N LYS A 199 20.91 -0.16 24.99
CA LYS A 199 21.40 -1.11 23.98
C LYS A 199 21.65 -2.41 24.72
N GLY A 200 20.64 -3.27 24.82
CA GLY A 200 20.88 -4.69 25.05
C GLY A 200 21.62 -5.23 23.82
N ASP A 201 22.48 -6.22 24.02
CA ASP A 201 23.27 -6.91 22.99
C ASP A 201 22.41 -7.73 21.99
N GLY A 202 21.22 -7.24 21.63
CA GLY A 202 20.31 -7.84 20.67
C GLY A 202 20.42 -7.18 19.31
N GLU A 203 20.30 -7.97 18.24
CA GLU A 203 20.07 -7.48 16.89
C GLU A 203 18.88 -6.49 16.88
N PRO A 204 18.95 -5.40 16.08
CA PRO A 204 17.84 -4.47 15.95
C PRO A 204 16.59 -5.23 15.52
N THR A 205 15.48 -5.01 16.22
CA THR A 205 14.21 -5.70 15.96
C THR A 205 13.77 -5.41 14.52
N LYS A 206 13.74 -6.46 13.70
CA LYS A 206 13.18 -6.42 12.34
C LYS A 206 11.76 -6.97 12.37
N ILE A 207 10.81 -6.15 11.95
CA ILE A 207 9.40 -6.53 11.85
C ILE A 207 9.12 -6.86 10.37
N PRO A 208 8.87 -8.13 10.04
CA PRO A 208 8.56 -8.54 8.67
C PRO A 208 7.07 -8.29 8.37
N VAL A 209 6.78 -7.78 7.19
CA VAL A 209 5.41 -7.56 6.69
C VAL A 209 5.26 -8.25 5.35
N TYR A 210 4.29 -9.15 5.26
CA TYR A 210 3.98 -9.87 4.04
C TYR A 210 3.09 -9.04 3.13
N LEU A 211 3.56 -8.84 1.89
CA LEU A 211 2.87 -8.06 0.88
C LEU A 211 2.44 -8.99 -0.24
N ASN A 212 1.18 -9.41 -0.24
CA ASN A 212 0.61 -10.20 -1.34
C ASN A 212 0.25 -9.32 -2.55
N PRO A 213 0.09 -9.91 -3.74
CA PRO A 213 -0.44 -9.19 -4.91
C PRO A 213 -1.81 -8.58 -4.60
N GLY A 214 -1.96 -7.29 -4.91
CA GLY A 214 -3.15 -6.49 -4.63
C GLY A 214 -3.19 -5.87 -3.23
N SER A 215 -2.16 -6.04 -2.41
CA SER A 215 -2.09 -5.39 -1.08
C SER A 215 -1.69 -3.91 -1.18
N LEU A 216 -2.12 -3.14 -0.18
CA LEU A 216 -1.77 -1.74 0.05
C LEU A 216 -1.17 -1.57 1.44
N VAL A 217 0.00 -0.93 1.50
CA VAL A 217 0.61 -0.45 2.74
C VAL A 217 0.53 1.06 2.80
N VAL A 218 0.13 1.60 3.96
CA VAL A 218 0.18 3.03 4.26
C VAL A 218 1.14 3.29 5.42
N MET A 219 2.01 4.27 5.25
CA MET A 219 2.99 4.72 6.24
C MET A 219 2.75 6.19 6.58
N SER A 220 2.53 6.49 7.85
CA SER A 220 2.43 7.85 8.38
C SER A 220 3.17 7.99 9.71
N GLY A 221 3.54 9.22 10.10
CA GLY A 221 4.21 9.51 11.36
C GLY A 221 5.45 8.64 11.60
N ASP A 222 5.49 7.93 12.73
CA ASP A 222 6.62 7.09 13.13
C ASP A 222 7.05 6.14 12.00
N ALA A 223 6.11 5.40 11.37
CA ALA A 223 6.42 4.47 10.28
C ALA A 223 7.15 5.15 9.11
N ARG A 224 6.80 6.40 8.78
CA ARG A 224 7.40 7.15 7.66
C ARG A 224 8.75 7.79 8.01
N TYR A 225 8.95 8.22 9.26
CA TYR A 225 10.15 8.99 9.64
C TYR A 225 11.18 8.20 10.43
N LEU A 226 10.74 7.25 11.26
CA LEU A 226 11.57 6.57 12.25
C LEU A 226 11.87 5.12 11.89
N TRP A 227 11.28 4.59 10.82
CA TRP A 227 11.47 3.21 10.39
C TRP A 227 12.10 3.14 8.99
N LYS A 228 13.21 2.41 8.90
CA LYS A 228 13.78 1.97 7.64
C LYS A 228 12.98 0.79 7.12
N HIS A 229 12.74 0.75 5.81
CA HIS A 229 12.12 -0.38 5.15
C HIS A 229 13.05 -0.96 4.07
N GLU A 230 13.03 -2.28 3.90
CA GLU A 230 13.81 -3.01 2.90
C GLU A 230 13.07 -4.20 2.31
N ILE A 231 13.44 -4.60 1.09
CA ILE A 231 13.10 -5.89 0.50
C ILE A 231 14.42 -6.61 0.25
N ASN A 232 14.53 -7.85 0.72
CA ASN A 232 15.78 -8.59 0.71
C ASN A 232 16.38 -8.66 -0.71
N ARG A 233 17.64 -8.24 -0.85
CA ARG A 233 18.43 -8.23 -2.10
C ARG A 233 19.28 -9.47 -2.28
N LYS A 234 19.26 -10.39 -1.31
CA LYS A 234 20.12 -11.57 -1.33
C LYS A 234 19.51 -12.61 -2.26
N PRO A 235 20.30 -13.18 -3.18
CA PRO A 235 19.89 -14.36 -3.92
C PRO A 235 19.49 -15.47 -2.94
N GLY A 236 18.34 -16.09 -3.18
CA GLY A 236 17.81 -17.15 -2.33
C GLY A 236 16.33 -16.97 -2.02
N VAL A 237 15.83 -17.83 -1.15
CA VAL A 237 14.40 -17.94 -0.83
C VAL A 237 14.01 -16.94 0.27
N GLN A 238 12.94 -16.19 0.05
CA GLN A 238 12.31 -15.41 1.12
C GLN A 238 11.47 -16.34 1.98
N GLN A 239 11.47 -16.16 3.29
CA GLN A 239 10.70 -17.00 4.20
C GLN A 239 9.57 -16.17 4.82
N TRP A 240 8.37 -16.74 4.87
CA TRP A 240 7.24 -16.19 5.60
C TRP A 240 6.53 -17.31 6.35
N ASP A 241 6.33 -17.11 7.65
CA ASP A 241 5.63 -18.06 8.53
C ASP A 241 6.18 -19.50 8.43
N GLY A 242 7.51 -19.61 8.37
CA GLY A 242 8.25 -20.88 8.26
C GLY A 242 8.16 -21.54 6.89
N ARG A 243 7.62 -20.86 5.87
CA ARG A 243 7.50 -21.37 4.50
C ARG A 243 8.34 -20.57 3.53
N GLU A 244 8.89 -21.29 2.58
CA GLU A 244 9.56 -20.76 1.40
C GLU A 244 8.55 -20.00 0.54
N LEU A 245 8.82 -18.71 0.29
CA LEU A 245 8.11 -17.92 -0.69
C LEU A 245 8.78 -18.09 -2.04
N GLU A 246 8.03 -18.66 -2.98
CA GLU A 246 8.39 -18.65 -4.38
C GLU A 246 8.37 -17.21 -4.90
N GLN A 247 9.49 -16.77 -5.46
CA GLN A 247 9.64 -15.41 -5.98
C GLN A 247 9.46 -15.41 -7.49
N HIS A 248 8.55 -14.55 -7.96
CA HIS A 248 8.43 -14.19 -9.36
C HIS A 248 8.70 -12.68 -9.53
N THR A 249 8.50 -12.17 -10.74
CA THR A 249 8.53 -10.73 -10.99
C THR A 249 7.48 -10.04 -10.11
N ARG A 250 7.90 -8.97 -9.43
CA ARG A 250 7.03 -8.12 -8.60
C ARG A 250 7.05 -6.71 -9.15
N THR A 251 5.88 -6.13 -9.36
CA THR A 251 5.73 -4.68 -9.59
C THR A 251 5.14 -4.01 -8.35
N SER A 252 5.56 -2.79 -8.07
CA SER A 252 4.93 -1.96 -7.04
C SER A 252 4.83 -0.52 -7.47
N VAL A 253 3.76 0.14 -7.04
CA VAL A 253 3.54 1.58 -7.21
C VAL A 253 3.59 2.22 -5.83
N THR A 254 4.50 3.16 -5.64
CA THR A 254 4.62 3.99 -4.43
C THR A 254 4.13 5.39 -4.76
N LEU A 255 3.18 5.90 -3.99
CA LEU A 255 2.62 7.25 -4.11
C LEU A 255 3.02 8.09 -2.88
N ARG A 256 3.44 9.33 -3.14
CA ARG A 256 3.93 10.28 -2.14
C ARG A 256 3.51 11.70 -2.49
N LYS A 257 3.68 12.60 -1.54
CA LYS A 257 3.56 14.05 -1.76
C LYS A 257 4.90 14.73 -1.58
N LEU A 258 5.28 15.66 -2.44
CA LEU A 258 6.43 16.54 -2.23
C LEU A 258 6.08 17.60 -1.19
N LEU A 259 7.03 17.88 -0.29
CA LEU A 259 6.95 19.09 0.53
C LEU A 259 6.97 20.31 -0.39
N ALA A 260 6.17 21.32 -0.04
CA ALA A 260 6.24 22.62 -0.68
C ALA A 260 7.68 23.14 -0.60
N SER A 261 8.20 23.66 -1.71
CA SER A 261 9.51 24.31 -1.68
C SER A 261 9.42 25.52 -0.73
N PRO A 262 10.42 25.74 0.15
CA PRO A 262 10.46 26.96 0.93
C PRO A 262 10.50 28.14 -0.05
N ASN A 263 9.53 29.04 0.09
CA ASN A 263 9.48 30.31 -0.64
C ASN A 263 10.67 31.20 -0.29
#